data_AF-A0A5M5WUF6-F1
#
_entry.id   AF-A0A5M5WUF6-F1
#
_cell.length_a   1.000
_cell.length_b   1.000
_cell.length_c   1.000
_cell.angle_alpha   90.00
_cell.angle_beta   90.00
_cell.angle_gamma   90.00
#
_symmetry.space_group_name_H-M   'P 1'
#
loop_
_entity.id
_entity.type
_entity.pdbx_description
1 polymer ?
#
loop_
_entity_poly.entity_id
_entity_poly.type
_entity_poly.pdbx_seq_one_letter_code
_entity_poly.pdbx_strand_id
1 'polypeptide(L)'
;MAEGNIRLGKVAFVDKGTYSAATTYNTFDFITTDDSCYLCIKDGNKGNALTETTWWKCIARGTTATAAAKKAEDAAKLANEKATAADSAAGKAVEATNNANAKANEAHEKAEEANTAKNNANEATGDARVVIARLEELEESLISKYKLIPTSMKLNYPKKVTYRNTQPFKVEVELLPVDTGRNVLFLGDDRAVSITPDGVFMVNGVGMSKIHVIPTENTGIYQTIQIEVQEPGIRFTSGRGMRLSGSGGIILT
;
A
#
# COMPACT_ATOMS: atom_id res chain seq x y z
N MET A 1 -108.89 71.91 -23.31
CA MET A 1 -108.08 70.86 -23.96
C MET A 1 -107.78 69.82 -22.89
N ALA A 2 -108.36 68.63 -22.98
CA ALA A 2 -108.11 67.58 -22.00
C ALA A 2 -106.78 66.91 -22.36
N GLU A 3 -105.76 67.08 -21.50
CA GLU A 3 -104.50 66.36 -21.63
C GLU A 3 -104.76 64.87 -21.38
N GLY A 4 -104.84 64.09 -22.46
CA GLY A 4 -104.93 62.65 -22.38
C GLY A 4 -103.58 62.06 -21.99
N ASN A 5 -103.42 61.63 -20.73
CA ASN A 5 -102.26 60.86 -20.32
C ASN A 5 -102.24 59.50 -21.04
N ILE A 6 -101.29 59.31 -21.96
CA ILE A 6 -101.03 58.00 -22.58
C ILE A 6 -100.23 57.16 -21.58
N ARG A 7 -100.80 56.04 -21.12
CA ARG A 7 -100.04 55.02 -20.36
C ARG A 7 -99.10 54.31 -21.32
N LEU A 8 -97.82 54.66 -21.28
CA LEU A 8 -96.77 54.04 -22.10
C LEU A 8 -96.31 52.67 -21.57
N GLY A 9 -96.89 52.19 -20.46
CA GLY A 9 -96.42 51.00 -19.76
C GLY A 9 -95.06 51.22 -19.11
N LYS A 10 -94.37 50.12 -18.79
CA LYS A 10 -92.99 50.20 -18.30
C LYS A 10 -92.08 50.54 -19.49
N VAL A 11 -91.41 51.69 -19.44
CA VAL A 11 -90.61 52.24 -20.55
C VAL A 11 -89.09 52.22 -20.29
N ALA A 12 -88.68 51.65 -19.16
CA ALA A 12 -87.27 51.62 -18.75
C ALA A 12 -86.85 50.22 -18.32
N PHE A 13 -85.57 49.91 -18.58
CA PHE A 13 -84.94 48.73 -18.02
C PHE A 13 -84.82 48.85 -16.51
N VAL A 14 -85.12 47.77 -15.79
CA VAL A 14 -85.03 47.71 -14.33
C VAL A 14 -84.17 46.53 -13.93
N ASP A 15 -83.12 46.81 -13.17
CA ASP A 15 -82.27 45.77 -12.59
C ASP A 15 -83.01 45.06 -11.46
N LYS A 16 -83.04 43.73 -11.52
CA LYS A 16 -83.63 42.87 -10.48
C LYS A 16 -82.59 42.03 -9.75
N GLY A 17 -81.30 42.26 -10.02
CA GLY A 17 -80.19 41.55 -9.41
C GLY A 17 -80.13 40.08 -9.86
N THR A 18 -79.76 39.20 -8.94
CA THR A 18 -79.64 37.76 -9.23
C THR A 18 -80.99 37.10 -9.49
N TYR A 19 -81.03 36.18 -10.45
CA TYR A 19 -82.21 35.38 -10.72
C TYR A 19 -82.68 34.59 -9.48
N SER A 20 -83.98 34.60 -9.21
CA SER A 20 -84.66 33.80 -8.20
C SER A 20 -85.96 33.24 -8.77
N ALA A 21 -86.15 31.93 -8.69
CA ALA A 21 -87.36 31.27 -9.17
C ALA A 21 -88.63 31.70 -8.40
N ALA A 22 -88.48 32.25 -7.19
CA ALA A 22 -89.59 32.73 -6.36
C ALA A 22 -90.10 34.13 -6.76
N THR A 23 -89.30 34.90 -7.50
CA THR A 23 -89.60 36.28 -7.88
C THR A 23 -90.37 36.35 -9.20
N THR A 24 -91.36 37.25 -9.28
CA THR A 24 -92.03 37.58 -10.55
C THR A 24 -91.31 38.71 -11.25
N TYR A 25 -90.96 38.50 -12.51
CA TYR A 25 -90.32 39.46 -13.40
C TYR A 25 -91.29 39.92 -14.49
N ASN A 26 -91.18 41.18 -14.87
CA ASN A 26 -91.99 41.78 -15.92
C ASN A 26 -91.13 42.22 -17.11
N THR A 27 -91.78 42.59 -18.20
CA THR A 27 -91.12 43.10 -19.41
C THR A 27 -90.13 44.21 -19.03
N PHE A 28 -88.95 44.19 -19.65
CA PHE A 28 -87.83 45.10 -19.36
C PHE A 28 -87.17 44.96 -17.98
N ASP A 29 -87.57 44.00 -17.13
CA ASP A 29 -86.70 43.59 -16.02
C ASP A 29 -85.49 42.84 -16.59
N PHE A 30 -84.29 43.11 -16.07
CA PHE A 30 -83.12 42.28 -16.34
C PHE A 30 -82.54 41.71 -15.05
N ILE A 31 -81.89 40.56 -15.18
CA ILE A 31 -81.18 39.88 -14.10
C ILE A 31 -79.73 39.65 -14.52
N THR A 32 -78.90 39.43 -13.52
CA THR A 32 -77.51 39.00 -13.67
C THR A 32 -77.33 37.58 -13.12
N THR A 33 -76.45 36.82 -13.75
CA THR A 33 -75.85 35.60 -13.23
C THR A 33 -74.36 35.86 -13.02
N ASP A 34 -73.63 34.88 -12.47
CA ASP A 34 -72.18 34.99 -12.28
C ASP A 34 -71.40 35.31 -13.57
N ASP A 35 -71.98 34.98 -14.74
CA ASP A 35 -71.31 35.14 -16.02
C ASP A 35 -72.17 35.74 -17.14
N SER A 36 -73.45 36.07 -16.94
CA SER A 36 -74.34 36.46 -18.03
C SER A 36 -75.47 37.39 -17.56
N CYS A 37 -76.08 38.11 -18.49
CA CYS A 37 -77.23 38.97 -18.22
C CYS A 37 -78.42 38.56 -19.10
N TYR A 38 -79.61 38.53 -18.50
CA TYR A 38 -80.85 38.14 -19.18
C TYR A 38 -81.93 39.18 -18.99
N LEU A 39 -82.65 39.48 -20.07
CA LEU A 39 -83.78 40.40 -20.12
C LEU A 39 -85.09 39.60 -20.15
N CYS A 40 -86.04 39.96 -19.30
CA CYS A 40 -87.39 39.40 -19.32
C CYS A 40 -88.20 39.99 -20.49
N ILE A 41 -88.80 39.11 -21.29
CA ILE A 41 -89.49 39.47 -22.55
C ILE A 41 -90.98 39.79 -22.32
N LYS A 42 -91.59 39.29 -21.23
CA LYS A 42 -93.04 39.38 -20.97
C LYS A 42 -93.35 39.59 -19.48
N ASP A 43 -94.53 40.15 -19.22
CA ASP A 43 -95.04 40.30 -17.86
C ASP A 43 -95.40 38.95 -17.22
N GLY A 44 -95.23 38.85 -15.90
CA GLY A 44 -95.64 37.66 -15.13
C GLY A 44 -94.68 36.47 -15.19
N ASN A 45 -93.43 36.65 -15.58
CA ASN A 45 -92.44 35.59 -15.61
C ASN A 45 -92.04 35.16 -14.19
N LYS A 46 -92.42 33.96 -13.77
CA LYS A 46 -92.09 33.40 -12.45
C LYS A 46 -91.68 31.93 -12.59
N GLY A 47 -90.53 31.56 -12.05
CA GLY A 47 -90.05 30.17 -12.02
C GLY A 47 -89.56 29.59 -13.36
N ASN A 48 -89.67 30.31 -14.48
CA ASN A 48 -89.17 29.83 -15.78
C ASN A 48 -87.63 29.90 -15.85
N ALA A 49 -87.00 28.89 -16.45
CA ALA A 49 -85.55 28.78 -16.54
C ALA A 49 -84.96 29.82 -17.51
N LEU A 50 -83.72 30.27 -17.26
CA LEU A 50 -83.02 31.25 -18.11
C LEU A 50 -82.75 30.77 -19.54
N THR A 51 -82.85 29.46 -19.77
CA THR A 51 -82.76 28.82 -21.10
C THR A 51 -84.05 28.97 -21.92
N GLU A 52 -85.18 29.32 -21.28
CA GLU A 52 -86.47 29.47 -21.96
C GLU A 52 -86.54 30.81 -22.70
N THR A 53 -86.22 30.77 -23.99
CA THR A 53 -86.12 31.98 -24.84
C THR A 53 -87.45 32.71 -25.06
N THR A 54 -88.58 32.10 -24.68
CA THR A 54 -89.91 32.73 -24.69
C THR A 54 -90.07 33.77 -23.58
N TRP A 55 -89.34 33.57 -22.47
CA TRP A 55 -89.40 34.39 -21.27
C TRP A 55 -88.15 35.24 -21.08
N TRP A 56 -86.99 34.73 -21.51
CA TRP A 56 -85.69 35.36 -21.31
C TRP A 56 -84.92 35.57 -22.61
N LYS A 57 -84.35 36.77 -22.79
CA LYS A 57 -83.37 37.06 -23.83
C LYS A 57 -82.01 37.27 -23.18
N CYS A 58 -81.03 36.43 -23.49
CA CYS A 58 -79.64 36.71 -23.13
C CYS A 58 -79.16 37.97 -23.87
N ILE A 59 -78.78 39.01 -23.12
CA ILE A 59 -78.34 40.31 -23.64
C ILE A 59 -76.83 40.51 -23.51
N ALA A 60 -76.19 39.78 -22.59
CA ALA A 60 -74.74 39.66 -22.49
C ALA A 60 -74.39 38.23 -22.05
N ARG A 61 -73.40 37.62 -22.70
CA ARG A 61 -72.98 36.24 -22.44
C ARG A 61 -71.50 36.18 -22.14
N GLY A 62 -71.15 35.98 -20.87
CA GLY A 62 -69.79 35.82 -20.39
C GLY A 62 -69.38 34.37 -20.14
N THR A 63 -70.28 33.38 -20.29
CA THR A 63 -69.94 31.94 -20.17
C THR A 63 -68.70 31.55 -21.00
N THR A 64 -68.54 32.13 -22.19
CA THR A 64 -67.37 31.89 -23.07
C THR A 64 -66.10 32.47 -22.47
N ALA A 65 -66.15 33.67 -21.87
CA ALA A 65 -65.02 34.30 -21.22
C ALA A 65 -64.61 33.53 -19.96
N THR A 66 -65.58 33.10 -19.14
CA THR A 66 -65.35 32.29 -17.94
C THR A 66 -64.72 30.94 -18.30
N ALA A 67 -65.21 30.27 -19.35
CA ALA A 67 -64.63 29.01 -19.81
C ALA A 67 -63.19 29.19 -20.35
N ALA A 68 -62.91 30.31 -21.04
CA ALA A 68 -61.57 30.63 -21.51
C ALA A 68 -60.61 30.93 -20.35
N ALA A 69 -61.06 31.69 -19.34
CA ALA A 69 -60.29 31.99 -18.14
C ALA A 69 -59.90 30.71 -17.37
N LYS A 70 -60.86 29.79 -17.19
CA LYS A 70 -60.59 28.49 -16.55
C LYS A 70 -59.56 27.66 -17.32
N LYS A 71 -59.67 27.60 -18.65
CA LYS A 71 -58.67 26.91 -19.49
C LYS A 71 -57.28 27.53 -19.37
N ALA A 72 -57.19 28.86 -19.29
CA ALA A 72 -55.92 29.56 -19.10
C ALA A 72 -55.30 29.27 -17.72
N GLU A 73 -56.13 29.24 -16.66
CA GLU A 73 -55.70 28.88 -15.32
C GLU A 73 -55.19 27.42 -15.25
N ASP A 74 -55.93 26.48 -15.81
CA ASP A 74 -55.52 25.06 -15.89
C ASP A 74 -54.19 24.92 -16.67
N ALA A 75 -54.04 25.64 -17.79
CA ALA A 75 -52.81 25.64 -18.57
C ALA A 75 -51.62 26.25 -17.80
N ALA A 76 -51.84 27.34 -17.06
CA ALA A 76 -50.81 27.96 -16.23
C ALA A 76 -50.36 27.03 -15.09
N LYS A 77 -51.31 26.34 -14.44
CA LYS A 77 -51.00 25.33 -13.42
C LYS A 77 -50.16 24.19 -13.99
N LEU A 78 -50.55 23.65 -15.14
CA LEU A 78 -49.78 22.60 -15.82
C LEU A 78 -48.38 23.08 -16.23
N ALA A 79 -48.24 24.33 -16.67
CA ALA A 79 -46.94 24.91 -17.01
C ALA A 79 -46.03 25.00 -15.77
N ASN A 80 -46.57 25.42 -14.63
CA ASN A 80 -45.83 25.47 -13.36
C ASN A 80 -45.40 24.07 -12.88
N GLU A 81 -46.29 23.08 -12.95
CA GLU A 81 -45.96 21.68 -12.62
C GLU A 81 -44.82 21.15 -13.50
N LYS A 82 -44.85 21.43 -14.80
CA LYS A 82 -43.79 21.07 -15.74
C LYS A 82 -42.47 21.80 -15.46
N ALA A 83 -42.53 23.07 -15.09
CA ALA A 83 -41.34 23.84 -14.72
C ALA A 83 -40.67 23.24 -13.47
N THR A 84 -41.44 22.95 -12.42
CA THR A 84 -40.91 22.30 -11.21
C THR A 84 -40.33 20.92 -11.49
N ALA A 85 -40.96 20.14 -12.37
CA ALA A 85 -40.42 18.84 -12.79
C ALA A 85 -39.10 18.99 -13.56
N ALA A 86 -38.99 20.00 -14.43
CA ALA A 86 -37.76 20.31 -15.16
C ALA A 86 -36.62 20.76 -14.22
N ASP A 87 -36.91 21.63 -13.25
CA ASP A 87 -35.94 22.07 -12.24
C ASP A 87 -35.44 20.89 -11.40
N SER A 88 -36.36 20.00 -10.99
CA SER A 88 -36.01 18.78 -10.26
C SER A 88 -35.14 17.83 -11.09
N ALA A 89 -35.41 17.70 -12.38
CA ALA A 89 -34.60 16.89 -13.29
C ALA A 89 -33.21 17.50 -13.51
N ALA A 90 -33.12 18.83 -13.63
CA ALA A 90 -31.86 19.54 -13.73
C ALA A 90 -31.00 19.36 -12.47
N GLY A 91 -31.61 19.46 -11.28
CA GLY A 91 -30.94 19.18 -10.00
C GLY A 91 -30.34 17.76 -9.94
N LYS A 92 -31.13 16.74 -10.31
CA LYS A 92 -30.64 15.35 -10.39
C LYS A 92 -29.49 15.17 -11.39
N ALA A 93 -29.52 15.88 -12.52
CA ALA A 93 -28.45 15.82 -13.51
C ALA A 93 -27.15 16.44 -12.97
N VAL A 94 -27.24 17.54 -12.21
CA VAL A 94 -26.09 18.15 -11.54
C VAL A 94 -25.50 17.22 -10.47
N GLU A 95 -26.35 16.61 -9.64
CA GLU A 95 -25.91 15.62 -8.64
C GLU A 95 -25.22 14.42 -9.29
N ALA A 96 -25.78 13.88 -10.37
CA ALA A 96 -25.18 12.78 -11.12
C ALA A 96 -23.81 13.17 -11.70
N THR A 97 -23.67 14.40 -12.20
CA THR A 97 -22.41 14.94 -12.73
C THR A 97 -21.35 15.07 -11.62
N ASN A 98 -21.74 15.61 -10.46
CA ASN A 98 -20.83 15.74 -9.32
C ASN A 98 -20.36 14.37 -8.82
N ASN A 99 -21.26 13.38 -8.75
CA ASN A 99 -20.92 12.01 -8.38
C ASN A 99 -19.98 11.35 -9.41
N ALA A 100 -20.18 11.60 -10.70
CA ALA A 100 -19.29 11.11 -11.75
C ALA A 100 -17.88 11.72 -11.63
N ASN A 101 -17.79 13.03 -11.37
CA ASN A 101 -16.51 13.72 -11.17
C ASN A 101 -15.78 13.21 -9.93
N ALA A 102 -16.48 12.97 -8.81
CA ALA A 102 -15.90 12.40 -7.61
C ALA A 102 -15.28 11.01 -7.89
N LYS A 103 -16.03 10.13 -8.58
CA LYS A 103 -15.53 8.81 -8.98
C LYS A 103 -14.34 8.89 -9.94
N ALA A 104 -14.32 9.86 -10.84
CA ALA A 104 -13.21 10.07 -11.75
C ALA A 104 -11.93 10.47 -10.98
N ASN A 105 -12.06 11.34 -9.97
CA ASN A 105 -10.94 11.73 -9.10
C ASN A 105 -10.44 10.54 -8.28
N GLU A 106 -11.33 9.76 -7.66
CA GLU A 106 -10.94 8.54 -6.93
C GLU A 106 -10.21 7.52 -7.83
N ALA A 107 -10.64 7.39 -9.09
CA ALA A 107 -9.98 6.53 -10.06
C ALA A 107 -8.58 7.05 -10.43
N HIS A 108 -8.41 8.37 -10.53
CA HIS A 108 -7.12 8.99 -10.78
C HIS A 108 -6.16 8.79 -9.60
N GLU A 109 -6.61 9.00 -8.36
CA GLU A 109 -5.81 8.75 -7.15
C GLU A 109 -5.34 7.30 -7.07
N LYS A 110 -6.23 6.34 -7.30
CA LYS A 110 -5.87 4.90 -7.34
C LYS A 110 -4.86 4.56 -8.44
N ALA A 111 -4.91 5.26 -9.58
CA ALA A 111 -3.93 5.06 -10.64
C ALA A 111 -2.53 5.56 -10.23
N GLU A 112 -2.45 6.70 -9.53
CA GLU A 112 -1.19 7.22 -8.98
C GLU A 112 -0.62 6.32 -7.88
N GLU A 113 -1.46 5.80 -6.99
CA GLU A 113 -1.06 4.81 -5.99
C GLU A 113 -0.49 3.54 -6.64
N ALA A 114 -1.15 3.04 -7.70
CA ALA A 114 -0.68 1.87 -8.45
C ALA A 114 0.66 2.14 -9.14
N ASN A 115 0.86 3.34 -9.70
CA ASN A 115 2.14 3.75 -10.28
C ASN A 115 3.26 3.80 -9.23
N THR A 116 2.95 4.33 -8.04
CA THR A 116 3.89 4.37 -6.90
C THR A 116 4.27 2.95 -6.47
N ALA A 117 3.29 2.07 -6.29
CA ALA A 117 3.54 0.66 -5.95
C ALA A 117 4.39 -0.06 -7.00
N LYS A 118 4.15 0.20 -8.30
CA LYS A 118 4.95 -0.33 -9.40
C LYS A 118 6.42 0.13 -9.31
N ASN A 119 6.65 1.41 -9.04
CA ASN A 119 7.99 1.96 -8.93
C ASN A 119 8.74 1.35 -7.73
N ASN A 120 8.10 1.27 -6.57
CA ASN A 120 8.69 0.65 -5.38
C ASN A 120 9.03 -0.83 -5.62
N ALA A 121 8.18 -1.58 -6.34
CA ALA A 121 8.46 -2.97 -6.70
C ALA A 121 9.65 -3.11 -7.66
N ASN A 122 9.79 -2.18 -8.61
CA ASN A 122 10.94 -2.14 -9.52
C ASN A 122 12.23 -1.81 -8.77
N GLU A 123 12.21 -0.86 -7.85
CA GLU A 123 13.35 -0.52 -7.00
C GLU A 123 13.77 -1.71 -6.13
N ALA A 124 12.82 -2.35 -5.44
CA ALA A 124 13.10 -3.54 -4.64
C ALA A 124 13.67 -4.70 -5.47
N THR A 125 13.19 -4.86 -6.71
CA THR A 125 13.74 -5.86 -7.65
C THR A 125 15.17 -5.51 -8.07
N GLY A 126 15.45 -4.22 -8.30
CA GLY A 126 16.79 -3.72 -8.60
C GLY A 126 17.76 -3.98 -7.45
N ASP A 127 17.36 -3.62 -6.22
CA ASP A 127 18.15 -3.85 -5.01
C ASP A 127 18.42 -5.34 -4.79
N ALA A 128 17.40 -6.20 -4.96
CA ALA A 128 17.57 -7.64 -4.85
C ALA A 128 18.61 -8.19 -5.85
N ARG A 129 18.61 -7.69 -7.10
CA ARG A 129 19.62 -8.08 -8.11
C ARG A 129 21.03 -7.66 -7.69
N VAL A 130 21.18 -6.47 -7.12
CA VAL A 130 22.49 -5.99 -6.61
C VAL A 130 22.97 -6.87 -5.44
N VAL A 131 22.06 -7.22 -4.52
CA VAL A 131 22.39 -8.11 -3.40
C VAL A 131 22.80 -9.49 -3.89
N ILE A 132 22.08 -10.08 -4.87
CA ILE A 132 22.43 -11.38 -5.46
C ILE A 132 23.82 -11.32 -6.08
N ALA A 133 24.13 -10.32 -6.90
CA ALA A 133 25.45 -10.18 -7.52
C ALA A 133 26.59 -10.10 -6.48
N ARG A 134 26.35 -9.39 -5.37
CA ARG A 134 27.32 -9.31 -4.26
C ARG A 134 27.49 -10.63 -3.51
N LEU A 135 26.41 -11.41 -3.38
CA LEU A 135 26.47 -12.75 -2.77
C LEU A 135 27.23 -13.73 -3.68
N GLU A 136 27.01 -13.68 -4.99
CA GLU A 136 27.75 -14.47 -5.98
C GLU A 136 29.25 -14.15 -5.95
N GLU A 137 29.63 -12.87 -5.91
CA GLU A 137 31.03 -12.44 -5.76
C GLU A 137 31.65 -12.95 -4.44
N LEU A 138 30.88 -12.88 -3.34
CA LEU A 138 31.32 -13.41 -2.06
C LEU A 138 31.50 -14.93 -2.09
N GLU A 139 30.60 -15.66 -2.76
CA GLU A 139 30.68 -17.11 -2.93
C GLU A 139 31.94 -17.50 -3.70
N GLU A 140 32.23 -16.85 -4.83
CA GLU A 140 33.46 -17.08 -5.60
C GLU A 140 34.73 -16.79 -4.79
N SER A 141 34.72 -15.70 -4.01
CA SER A 141 35.82 -15.33 -3.11
C SER A 141 36.06 -16.35 -1.99
N LEU A 142 34.99 -16.95 -1.46
CA LEU A 142 35.10 -18.00 -0.45
C LEU A 142 35.58 -19.31 -1.08
N ILE A 143 34.98 -19.75 -2.19
CA ILE A 143 35.34 -21.00 -2.87
C ILE A 143 36.81 -20.98 -3.31
N SER A 144 37.29 -19.87 -3.85
CA SER A 144 38.71 -19.75 -4.25
C SER A 144 39.68 -19.91 -3.07
N LYS A 145 39.33 -19.39 -1.88
CA LYS A 145 40.14 -19.57 -0.66
C LYS A 145 40.09 -20.98 -0.07
N TYR A 146 39.00 -21.73 -0.28
CA TYR A 146 38.82 -23.07 0.30
C TYR A 146 39.23 -24.22 -0.64
N LYS A 147 39.50 -23.95 -1.93
CA LYS A 147 39.88 -24.99 -2.91
C LYS A 147 41.36 -25.38 -2.90
N LEU A 148 42.23 -24.62 -2.25
CA LEU A 148 43.63 -24.99 -2.15
C LEU A 148 43.76 -26.10 -1.11
N ILE A 149 43.67 -27.35 -1.56
CA ILE A 149 43.96 -28.55 -0.78
C ILE A 149 45.48 -28.72 -0.68
N PRO A 150 46.05 -28.90 0.53
CA PRO A 150 47.48 -29.09 0.69
C PRO A 150 47.99 -30.28 -0.12
N THR A 151 49.00 -30.06 -0.96
CA THR A 151 49.62 -31.13 -1.77
C THR A 151 50.93 -31.63 -1.19
N SER A 152 51.61 -30.80 -0.40
CA SER A 152 52.81 -31.19 0.35
C SER A 152 52.96 -30.37 1.62
N MET A 153 53.82 -30.84 2.52
CA MET A 153 54.10 -30.22 3.82
C MET A 153 55.61 -30.19 4.05
N LYS A 154 56.13 -29.05 4.53
CA LYS A 154 57.49 -28.91 5.01
C LYS A 154 57.47 -28.73 6.53
N LEU A 155 58.41 -29.37 7.20
CA LEU A 155 58.56 -29.32 8.64
C LEU A 155 59.94 -28.81 9.01
N ASN A 156 59.99 -27.86 9.94
CA ASN A 156 61.23 -27.42 10.58
C ASN A 156 61.14 -27.63 12.08
N TYR A 157 62.09 -28.40 12.63
CA TYR A 157 62.10 -28.81 14.03
C TYR A 157 63.50 -29.31 14.44
N PRO A 158 63.87 -29.22 15.73
CA PRO A 158 65.12 -29.78 16.22
C PRO A 158 65.01 -31.30 16.35
N LYS A 159 65.92 -32.05 15.72
CA LYS A 159 65.94 -33.52 15.81
C LYS A 159 66.44 -34.03 17.17
N LYS A 160 67.25 -33.23 17.86
CA LYS A 160 67.88 -33.57 19.14
C LYS A 160 67.71 -32.41 20.11
N VAL A 161 67.30 -32.71 21.33
CA VAL A 161 67.12 -31.76 22.43
C VAL A 161 67.67 -32.37 23.73
N THR A 162 67.91 -31.53 24.74
CA THR A 162 68.57 -31.94 25.98
C THR A 162 67.55 -31.96 27.13
N TYR A 163 67.57 -33.01 27.97
CA TYR A 163 66.54 -33.27 29.01
C TYR A 163 66.26 -32.10 29.97
N ARG A 164 67.29 -31.32 30.31
CA ARG A 164 67.18 -30.18 31.24
C ARG A 164 66.94 -28.84 30.54
N ASN A 165 66.66 -28.84 29.25
CA ASN A 165 66.30 -27.62 28.54
C ASN A 165 64.83 -27.28 28.80
N THR A 166 64.59 -26.15 29.46
CA THR A 166 63.24 -25.66 29.80
C THR A 166 62.65 -24.74 28.73
N GLN A 167 63.37 -24.49 27.63
CA GLN A 167 62.88 -23.69 26.53
C GLN A 167 61.80 -24.46 25.74
N PRO A 168 60.64 -23.85 25.44
CA PRO A 168 59.66 -24.47 24.55
C PRO A 168 60.22 -24.57 23.14
N PHE A 169 60.02 -25.73 22.50
CA PHE A 169 60.38 -25.95 21.11
C PHE A 169 59.12 -26.01 20.24
N LYS A 170 59.19 -25.51 19.01
CA LYS A 170 58.05 -25.53 18.08
C LYS A 170 58.38 -26.35 16.85
N VAL A 171 57.41 -27.14 16.41
CA VAL A 171 57.41 -27.74 15.07
C VAL A 171 56.77 -26.73 14.14
N GLU A 172 57.58 -26.10 13.30
CA GLU A 172 57.08 -25.17 12.28
C GLU A 172 56.61 -25.97 11.08
N VAL A 173 55.42 -25.61 10.57
CA VAL A 173 54.76 -26.29 9.47
C VAL A 173 54.45 -25.29 8.36
N GLU A 174 54.83 -25.63 7.15
CA GLU A 174 54.47 -24.91 5.92
C GLU A 174 53.73 -25.87 4.99
N LEU A 175 52.47 -25.56 4.67
CA LEU A 175 51.67 -26.31 3.70
C LEU A 175 51.79 -25.66 2.32
N LEU A 176 51.87 -26.47 1.27
CA LEU A 176 52.09 -26.00 -0.10
C LEU A 176 51.00 -26.47 -1.08
N PRO A 177 50.54 -25.58 -1.99
CA PRO A 177 50.97 -24.18 -2.23
C PRO A 177 50.72 -23.23 -1.05
N VAL A 178 51.42 -22.10 -0.97
CA VAL A 178 51.18 -21.09 0.09
C VAL A 178 49.69 -20.70 0.08
N ASP A 179 49.12 -20.46 1.26
CA ASP A 179 47.68 -20.23 1.50
C ASP A 179 46.76 -21.47 1.35
N THR A 180 47.34 -22.66 1.31
CA THR A 180 46.61 -23.95 1.38
C THR A 180 46.53 -24.46 2.82
N GLY A 181 45.40 -25.05 3.23
CA GLY A 181 45.27 -25.71 4.53
C GLY A 181 45.35 -24.77 5.73
N ARG A 182 44.29 -24.71 6.54
CA ARG A 182 44.31 -23.82 7.74
C ARG A 182 44.76 -24.50 9.01
N ASN A 183 44.51 -25.80 9.14
CA ASN A 183 44.68 -26.51 10.40
C ASN A 183 45.57 -27.75 10.24
N VAL A 184 46.52 -27.88 11.15
CA VAL A 184 47.40 -29.04 11.30
C VAL A 184 47.22 -29.60 12.70
N LEU A 185 47.00 -30.90 12.79
CA LEU A 185 46.88 -31.63 14.04
C LEU A 185 48.23 -32.27 14.39
N PHE A 186 48.60 -32.18 15.67
CA PHE A 186 49.80 -32.80 16.22
C PHE A 186 49.41 -33.90 17.20
N LEU A 187 49.99 -35.10 17.03
CA LEU A 187 49.79 -36.24 17.94
C LEU A 187 51.15 -36.76 18.40
N GLY A 188 51.48 -36.58 19.67
CA GLY A 188 52.67 -37.15 20.31
C GLY A 188 52.40 -38.52 20.93
N ASP A 189 53.46 -39.28 21.19
CA ASP A 189 53.41 -40.50 22.00
C ASP A 189 53.66 -40.26 23.50
N ASP A 190 53.85 -38.99 23.91
CA ASP A 190 54.05 -38.49 25.27
C ASP A 190 55.17 -39.20 26.08
N ARG A 191 56.12 -39.86 25.40
CA ARG A 191 57.20 -40.62 26.07
C ARG A 191 58.32 -39.72 26.60
N ALA A 192 59.11 -39.17 25.69
CA ALA A 192 60.27 -38.31 25.97
C ALA A 192 59.91 -36.82 25.78
N VAL A 193 58.95 -36.51 24.91
CA VAL A 193 58.34 -35.18 24.76
C VAL A 193 56.81 -35.27 24.70
N SER A 194 56.13 -34.25 25.21
CA SER A 194 54.70 -34.00 24.98
C SER A 194 54.51 -32.83 24.03
N ILE A 195 53.45 -32.83 23.23
CA ILE A 195 53.16 -31.78 22.24
C ILE A 195 51.77 -31.19 22.45
N THR A 196 51.66 -29.87 22.33
CA THR A 196 50.40 -29.13 22.38
C THR A 196 49.74 -29.05 21.00
N PRO A 197 48.43 -28.79 20.92
CA PRO A 197 47.71 -28.69 19.64
C PRO A 197 48.23 -27.59 18.69
N ASP A 198 48.93 -26.57 19.19
CA ASP A 198 49.56 -25.50 18.39
C ASP A 198 51.00 -25.82 17.94
N GLY A 199 51.46 -27.05 18.14
CA GLY A 199 52.74 -27.56 17.65
C GLY A 199 53.94 -27.26 18.53
N VAL A 200 53.72 -26.82 19.78
CA VAL A 200 54.78 -26.58 20.77
C VAL A 200 55.00 -27.85 21.58
N PHE A 201 56.24 -28.30 21.74
CA PHE A 201 56.54 -29.49 22.52
C PHE A 201 57.48 -29.19 23.69
N MET A 202 57.30 -29.97 24.77
CA MET A 202 58.05 -29.90 26.01
C MET A 202 58.71 -31.24 26.30
N VAL A 203 59.83 -31.21 27.01
CA VAL A 203 60.64 -32.40 27.32
C VAL A 203 60.20 -33.03 28.65
N ASN A 204 59.88 -34.32 28.62
CA ASN A 204 59.39 -35.11 29.76
C ASN A 204 60.43 -36.11 30.29
N GLY A 205 61.30 -36.64 29.43
CA GLY A 205 62.24 -37.72 29.77
C GLY A 205 63.35 -37.87 28.73
N VAL A 206 64.45 -38.54 29.09
CA VAL A 206 65.47 -38.97 28.13
C VAL A 206 64.92 -40.11 27.27
N GLY A 207 65.17 -40.08 25.97
CA GLY A 207 64.72 -41.13 25.03
C GLY A 207 64.19 -40.58 23.72
N MET A 208 63.51 -41.43 22.96
CA MET A 208 62.94 -41.09 21.65
C MET A 208 61.43 -40.93 21.75
N SER A 209 60.88 -39.89 21.13
CA SER A 209 59.43 -39.74 20.92
C SER A 209 59.10 -39.58 19.45
N LYS A 210 57.90 -40.01 19.10
CA LYS A 210 57.31 -39.81 17.78
C LYS A 210 56.21 -38.77 17.86
N ILE A 211 56.18 -37.87 16.87
CA ILE A 211 55.11 -36.90 16.70
C ILE A 211 54.58 -37.07 15.27
N HIS A 212 53.27 -37.28 15.14
CA HIS A 212 52.57 -37.23 13.87
C HIS A 212 52.07 -35.81 13.62
N VAL A 213 52.42 -35.24 12.47
CA VAL A 213 51.96 -33.94 11.99
C VAL A 213 51.00 -34.18 10.83
N ILE A 214 49.74 -33.78 10.99
CA ILE A 214 48.63 -34.21 10.12
C ILE A 214 47.86 -32.98 9.61
N PRO A 215 47.99 -32.62 8.33
CA PRO A 215 47.13 -31.60 7.72
C PRO A 215 45.69 -32.08 7.68
N THR A 216 44.75 -31.29 8.21
CA THR A 216 43.35 -31.71 8.38
C THR A 216 42.58 -31.81 7.07
N GLU A 217 42.95 -31.00 6.08
CA GLU A 217 42.33 -30.97 4.75
C GLU A 217 42.91 -32.01 3.78
N ASN A 218 44.06 -32.60 4.11
CA ASN A 218 44.64 -33.72 3.39
C ASN A 218 45.49 -34.57 4.34
N THR A 219 44.85 -35.52 5.01
CA THR A 219 45.54 -36.39 5.97
C THR A 219 46.54 -37.33 5.32
N GLY A 220 46.48 -37.53 3.99
CA GLY A 220 47.37 -38.41 3.24
C GLY A 220 48.83 -37.92 3.17
N ILE A 221 49.06 -36.62 3.35
CA ILE A 221 50.41 -36.01 3.33
C ILE A 221 51.03 -35.90 4.74
N TYR A 222 50.49 -36.60 5.73
CA TYR A 222 51.02 -36.60 7.09
C TYR A 222 52.51 -36.99 7.14
N GLN A 223 53.22 -36.45 8.11
CA GLN A 223 54.61 -36.82 8.36
C GLN A 223 54.80 -37.23 9.81
N THR A 224 55.68 -38.20 10.04
CA THR A 224 56.05 -38.65 11.38
C THR A 224 57.47 -38.20 11.65
N ILE A 225 57.64 -37.33 12.63
CA ILE A 225 58.94 -36.85 13.07
C ILE A 225 59.36 -37.58 14.34
N GLN A 226 60.68 -37.62 14.55
CA GLN A 226 61.27 -38.21 15.75
C GLN A 226 62.13 -37.17 16.44
N ILE A 227 61.95 -37.05 17.75
CA ILE A 227 62.72 -36.17 18.62
C ILE A 227 63.51 -37.04 19.58
N GLU A 228 64.82 -36.89 19.56
CA GLU A 228 65.73 -37.51 20.52
C GLU A 228 65.99 -36.56 21.68
N VAL A 229 65.64 -36.97 22.89
CA VAL A 229 66.01 -36.29 24.12
C VAL A 229 67.23 -36.97 24.70
N GLN A 230 68.33 -36.26 24.79
CA GLN A 230 69.60 -36.76 25.32
C GLN A 230 69.85 -36.23 26.74
N GLU A 231 70.71 -36.95 27.48
CA GLU A 231 71.25 -36.42 28.72
C GLU A 231 72.11 -35.18 28.46
N PRO A 232 72.11 -34.20 29.37
CA PRO A 232 73.01 -33.06 29.27
C PRO A 232 74.47 -33.50 29.23
N GLY A 233 75.15 -33.18 28.14
CA GLY A 233 76.59 -33.43 27.99
C GLY A 233 77.40 -32.30 28.62
N ILE A 234 78.57 -32.62 29.19
CA ILE A 234 79.50 -31.59 29.63
C ILE A 234 80.15 -30.95 28.40
N ARG A 235 80.07 -29.62 28.28
CA ARG A 235 80.75 -28.90 27.21
C ARG A 235 82.24 -28.82 27.50
N PHE A 236 83.07 -29.25 26.57
CA PHE A 236 84.52 -29.13 26.69
C PHE A 236 85.06 -27.82 26.09
N THR A 237 86.19 -27.35 26.60
CA THR A 237 87.05 -26.35 25.95
C THR A 237 87.84 -27.00 24.80
N SER A 238 88.45 -26.20 23.92
CA SER A 238 89.27 -26.71 22.80
C SER A 238 90.42 -27.64 23.26
N GLY A 239 90.84 -27.52 24.52
CA GLY A 239 91.85 -28.38 25.17
C GLY A 239 91.28 -29.58 25.95
N ARG A 240 90.01 -29.98 25.74
CA ARG A 240 89.31 -31.07 26.47
C ARG A 240 89.12 -30.87 27.98
N GLY A 241 89.30 -29.64 28.49
CA GLY A 241 88.92 -29.29 29.86
C GLY A 241 87.41 -29.03 29.97
N MET A 242 86.81 -29.26 31.13
CA MET A 242 85.41 -28.90 31.39
C MET A 242 85.22 -27.39 31.27
N ARG A 243 84.23 -26.94 30.49
CA ARG A 243 83.94 -25.52 30.30
C ARG A 243 83.04 -25.00 31.42
N LEU A 244 83.48 -23.94 32.08
CA LEU A 244 82.74 -23.23 33.13
C LEU A 244 82.17 -21.90 32.59
N SER A 245 81.09 -21.42 33.20
CA SER A 245 80.52 -20.09 33.00
C SER A 245 81.43 -19.03 33.66
N GLY A 246 81.21 -17.76 33.34
CA GLY A 246 81.93 -16.64 33.99
C GLY A 246 81.72 -16.55 35.51
N SER A 247 80.71 -17.26 36.05
CA SER A 247 80.42 -17.40 37.48
C SER A 247 80.92 -18.72 38.09
N GLY A 248 81.66 -19.55 37.34
CA GLY A 248 82.21 -20.83 37.81
C GLY A 248 81.27 -22.04 37.73
N GLY A 249 80.07 -21.90 37.15
CA GLY A 249 79.13 -23.01 36.95
C GLY A 249 79.48 -23.88 35.73
N ILE A 250 79.18 -25.18 35.78
CA ILE A 250 79.43 -26.08 34.64
C ILE A 250 78.48 -25.76 33.48
N ILE A 251 79.01 -25.59 32.27
CA ILE A 251 78.19 -25.41 31.07
C ILE A 251 77.87 -26.76 30.45
N LEU A 252 76.58 -27.04 30.30
CA LEU A 252 76.06 -28.24 29.66
C LEU A 252 75.62 -27.95 28.22
N THR A 253 75.67 -28.96 27.36
CA THR A 253 75.09 -28.97 25.99
C THR A 253 74.01 -30.01 25.90
#